data_AF-A0AAU6UA96-F1
#
_entry.id   AF-A0AAU6UA96-F1
#
_cell.length_a   1.000
_cell.length_b   1.000
_cell.length_c   1.000
_cell.angle_alpha   90.00
_cell.angle_beta   90.00
_cell.angle_gamma   90.00
#
_symmetry.space_group_name_H-M   'P 1'
#
loop_
_entity.id
_entity.type
_entity.pdbx_description
1 polymer ?
#
loop_
_entity_poly.entity_id
_entity_poly.type
_entity_poly.pdbx_seq_one_letter_code
_entity_poly.pdbx_strand_id
1 'polypeptide(L)'
;MLAIPVPFVVSLMLALLAVTLYVRLAEQAKTACLFLALCAATTGLVGLRWTFDIALFSFAQPILASLIPVAAWHIFTRASTDTGRIAYKHAIGPILVAISLFTHSFFALPLDEILTAIYLFYGIALVRYSAKEPLLIHVSLSHWEGVKRAENAAGWMLLFSAVIDTAISIDFAVNQGKFSLYILTLGHLILLPALALAVIMVGVNTPSFDDVGKPEKPHISKVPSAEPSLTEERANEITVMLDKLMQEKASYLDPDLTLAMLSRKLGIPAKQISTAVNQVHKKSISRVINEYRIEHAKKALLTTDETVTQILMNAGFQTKSNFNREFSRLTGLTPSAFRKQSETQSR
;
A
#
# COMPACT_ATOMS: atom_id res chain seq x y z
N MET A 1 -25.28 -32.70 11.16
CA MET A 1 -23.91 -32.56 10.59
C MET A 1 -23.27 -31.35 11.27
N LEU A 2 -22.03 -31.47 11.74
CA LEU A 2 -21.30 -30.35 12.35
C LEU A 2 -20.95 -29.36 11.22
N ALA A 3 -21.84 -28.43 10.91
CA ALA A 3 -21.59 -27.40 9.91
C ALA A 3 -20.71 -26.34 10.55
N ILE A 4 -19.44 -26.26 10.15
CA ILE A 4 -18.52 -25.24 10.63
C ILE A 4 -18.96 -23.89 10.03
N PRO A 5 -19.26 -22.87 10.86
CA PRO A 5 -19.59 -21.54 10.36
C PRO A 5 -18.51 -20.97 9.44
N VAL A 6 -18.93 -20.43 8.31
CA VAL A 6 -18.06 -19.82 7.28
C VAL A 6 -17.04 -18.83 7.86
N PRO A 7 -17.36 -17.97 8.85
CA PRO A 7 -16.38 -17.07 9.44
C PRO A 7 -15.15 -17.78 10.05
N PHE A 8 -15.28 -19.01 10.55
CA PHE A 8 -14.12 -19.76 11.08
C PHE A 8 -13.19 -20.22 9.96
N VAL A 9 -13.73 -20.63 8.82
CA VAL A 9 -12.92 -21.01 7.65
C VAL A 9 -12.16 -19.80 7.13
N VAL A 10 -12.85 -18.65 6.99
CA VAL A 10 -12.27 -17.37 6.58
C VAL A 10 -11.17 -16.92 7.56
N SER A 11 -11.44 -16.97 8.87
CA SER A 11 -10.47 -16.65 9.93
C SER A 11 -9.22 -17.54 9.85
N LEU A 12 -9.39 -18.85 9.66
CA LEU A 12 -8.28 -19.80 9.51
C LEU A 12 -7.45 -19.50 8.26
N MET A 13 -8.08 -19.22 7.12
CA MET A 13 -7.36 -18.87 5.89
C MET A 13 -6.54 -17.59 6.07
N LEU A 14 -7.10 -16.57 6.72
CA LEU A 14 -6.39 -15.32 7.03
C LEU A 14 -5.24 -15.53 8.00
N ALA A 15 -5.42 -16.38 9.02
CA ALA A 15 -4.37 -16.72 9.97
C ALA A 15 -3.21 -17.49 9.29
N LEU A 16 -3.52 -18.48 8.45
CA LEU A 16 -2.51 -19.22 7.68
C LEU A 16 -1.76 -18.30 6.71
N LEU A 17 -2.46 -17.37 6.05
CA LEU A 17 -1.84 -16.36 5.20
C LEU A 17 -0.91 -15.46 6.03
N ALA A 18 -1.36 -14.96 7.19
CA ALA A 18 -0.55 -14.14 8.08
C ALA A 18 0.73 -14.86 8.53
N VAL A 19 0.64 -16.14 8.91
CA VAL A 19 1.80 -16.95 9.31
C VAL A 19 2.75 -17.19 8.13
N THR A 20 2.22 -17.56 6.97
CA THR A 20 3.03 -17.80 5.77
C THR A 20 3.82 -16.56 5.37
N LEU A 21 3.18 -15.39 5.44
CA LEU A 21 3.80 -14.10 5.15
C LEU A 21 4.81 -13.71 6.24
N TYR A 22 4.50 -13.94 7.50
CA TYR A 22 5.42 -13.65 8.61
C TYR A 22 6.73 -14.44 8.50
N VAL A 23 6.66 -15.69 8.04
CA VAL A 23 7.82 -16.54 7.84
C VAL A 23 8.60 -16.20 6.56
N ARG A 24 7.92 -15.68 5.52
CA ARG A 24 8.52 -15.45 4.19
C ARG A 24 8.95 -14.02 3.90
N LEU A 25 8.50 -13.04 4.68
CA LEU A 25 8.70 -11.63 4.37
C LEU A 25 9.51 -10.86 5.43
N ALA A 26 10.13 -9.77 4.97
CA ALA A 26 10.84 -8.75 5.72
C ALA A 26 10.20 -8.31 7.06
N GLU A 27 11.01 -7.74 7.97
CA GLU A 27 10.55 -6.98 9.15
C GLU A 27 9.41 -5.98 8.84
N GLN A 28 9.43 -5.33 7.68
CA GLN A 28 8.40 -4.36 7.29
C GLN A 28 7.05 -5.03 6.99
N ALA A 29 7.04 -6.24 6.45
CA ALA A 29 5.81 -7.01 6.22
C ALA A 29 5.20 -7.59 7.49
N LYS A 30 5.94 -7.64 8.62
CA LYS A 30 5.39 -8.04 9.92
C LYS A 30 4.22 -7.15 10.33
N THR A 31 4.23 -5.88 9.94
CA THR A 31 3.11 -4.96 10.18
C THR A 31 1.86 -5.34 9.37
N ALA A 32 2.03 -5.74 8.11
CA ALA A 32 0.94 -6.28 7.29
C ALA A 32 0.43 -7.64 7.83
N CYS A 33 1.31 -8.46 8.41
CA CYS A 33 0.92 -9.71 9.07
C CYS A 33 0.07 -9.44 10.32
N LEU A 34 0.40 -8.41 11.11
CA LEU A 34 -0.42 -7.98 12.25
C LEU A 34 -1.81 -7.50 11.81
N PHE A 35 -1.92 -6.83 10.66
CA PHE A 35 -3.21 -6.45 10.09
C PHE A 35 -4.05 -7.66 9.67
N LEU A 36 -3.44 -8.64 9.00
CA LEU A 36 -4.11 -9.89 8.66
C LEU A 36 -4.53 -10.67 9.90
N ALA A 37 -3.70 -10.69 10.95
CA ALA A 37 -4.04 -11.30 12.23
C ALA A 37 -5.24 -10.59 12.90
N LEU A 38 -5.31 -9.26 12.84
CA LEU A 38 -6.46 -8.49 13.31
C LEU A 38 -7.74 -8.81 12.52
N CYS A 39 -7.65 -8.93 11.19
CA CYS A 39 -8.76 -9.35 10.33
C CYS A 39 -9.19 -10.80 10.63
N ALA A 40 -8.23 -11.70 10.87
CA ALA A 40 -8.50 -13.08 11.26
C ALA A 40 -9.22 -13.15 12.62
N ALA A 41 -8.74 -12.39 13.62
CA ALA A 41 -9.32 -12.36 14.95
C ALA A 41 -10.76 -11.81 14.96
N THR A 42 -11.00 -10.70 14.26
CA THR A 42 -12.35 -10.11 14.11
C THR A 42 -13.31 -11.06 13.40
N THR A 43 -12.89 -11.69 12.29
CA THR A 43 -13.69 -12.68 11.57
C THR A 43 -13.97 -13.91 12.44
N GLY A 44 -12.98 -14.39 13.18
CA GLY A 44 -13.15 -15.52 14.10
C GLY A 44 -14.14 -15.17 15.22
N LEU A 45 -14.10 -13.95 15.72
CA LEU A 45 -15.04 -13.45 16.74
C LEU A 45 -16.47 -13.31 16.21
N VAL A 46 -16.65 -12.96 14.92
CA VAL A 46 -17.95 -13.06 14.25
C VAL A 46 -18.42 -14.51 14.26
N GLY A 47 -17.57 -15.48 13.91
CA GLY A 47 -17.89 -16.91 14.01
C GLY A 47 -18.32 -17.31 15.42
N LEU A 48 -17.57 -16.89 16.45
CA LEU A 48 -17.88 -17.17 17.84
C LEU A 48 -19.22 -16.57 18.26
N ARG A 49 -19.51 -15.32 17.89
CA ARG A 49 -20.79 -14.66 18.19
C ARG A 49 -22.00 -15.40 17.61
N TRP A 50 -21.88 -15.92 16.38
CA TRP A 50 -22.99 -16.63 15.72
C TRP A 50 -23.12 -18.09 16.20
N THR A 51 -22.10 -18.63 16.86
CA THR A 51 -22.10 -20.02 17.37
C THR A 51 -22.44 -20.10 18.85
N PHE A 52 -21.98 -19.11 19.61
CA PHE A 52 -22.08 -19.05 21.06
C PHE A 52 -22.79 -17.76 21.46
N ASP A 53 -23.88 -17.89 22.21
CA ASP A 53 -24.67 -16.75 22.71
C ASP A 53 -24.04 -16.13 23.98
N ILE A 54 -22.75 -15.78 23.89
CA ILE A 54 -21.98 -15.18 24.99
C ILE A 54 -21.88 -13.67 24.77
N ALA A 55 -22.38 -12.89 25.73
CA ALA A 55 -22.41 -11.42 25.67
C ALA A 55 -21.04 -10.76 25.43
N LEU A 56 -19.95 -11.41 25.87
CA LEU A 56 -18.57 -10.96 25.65
C LEU A 56 -18.25 -10.79 24.15
N PHE A 57 -18.69 -11.72 23.30
CA PHE A 57 -18.38 -11.67 21.87
C PHE A 57 -19.15 -10.57 21.15
N SER A 58 -20.41 -10.36 21.53
CA SER A 58 -21.24 -9.25 21.05
C SER A 58 -20.66 -7.88 21.44
N PHE A 59 -20.02 -7.79 22.61
CA PHE A 59 -19.36 -6.56 23.06
C PHE A 59 -17.99 -6.33 22.39
N ALA A 60 -17.17 -7.38 22.26
CA ALA A 60 -15.81 -7.25 21.75
C ALA A 60 -15.76 -7.04 20.22
N GLN A 61 -16.72 -7.57 19.46
CA GLN A 61 -16.68 -7.55 18.00
C GLN A 61 -16.67 -6.13 17.40
N PRO A 62 -17.57 -5.20 17.77
CA PRO A 62 -17.61 -3.89 17.13
C PRO A 62 -16.37 -3.05 17.47
N ILE A 63 -15.82 -3.21 18.67
CA ILE A 63 -14.58 -2.54 19.09
C ILE A 63 -13.42 -3.01 18.21
N LEU A 64 -13.21 -4.32 18.09
CA LEU A 64 -12.14 -4.87 17.25
C LEU A 64 -12.35 -4.54 15.76
N ALA A 65 -13.59 -4.55 15.28
CA ALA A 65 -13.92 -4.16 13.90
C ALA A 65 -13.59 -2.69 13.62
N SER A 66 -13.78 -1.78 14.58
CA SER A 66 -13.42 -0.36 14.45
C SER A 66 -11.91 -0.11 14.39
N LEU A 67 -11.09 -1.06 14.85
CA LEU A 67 -9.63 -0.96 14.78
C LEU A 67 -9.08 -1.30 13.38
N ILE A 68 -9.83 -2.03 12.55
CA ILE A 68 -9.36 -2.41 11.19
C ILE A 68 -9.08 -1.18 10.32
N PRO A 69 -10.00 -0.21 10.14
CA PRO A 69 -9.72 0.95 9.30
C PRO A 69 -8.58 1.82 9.83
N VAL A 70 -8.46 1.91 11.17
CA VAL A 70 -7.36 2.63 11.83
C VAL A 70 -6.01 1.94 11.59
N ALA A 71 -5.96 0.62 11.76
CA ALA A 71 -4.76 -0.18 11.48
C ALA A 71 -4.38 -0.11 9.99
N ALA A 72 -5.36 -0.21 9.09
CA ALA A 72 -5.14 -0.06 7.65
C ALA A 72 -4.52 1.31 7.34
N TRP A 73 -5.11 2.40 7.83
CA TRP A 73 -4.53 3.75 7.65
C TRP A 73 -3.07 3.78 8.10
N HIS A 74 -2.78 3.35 9.32
CA HIS A 74 -1.42 3.39 9.84
C HIS A 74 -0.42 2.58 9.04
N ILE A 75 -0.78 1.37 8.60
CA ILE A 75 0.13 0.47 7.91
C ILE A 75 0.40 0.97 6.50
N PHE A 76 -0.66 1.35 5.78
CA PHE A 76 -0.56 1.75 4.39
C PHE A 76 0.00 3.16 4.24
N THR A 77 -0.16 4.07 5.22
CA THR A 77 0.49 5.40 5.16
C THR A 77 1.88 5.44 5.82
N ARG A 78 2.32 4.43 6.58
CA ARG A 78 3.62 4.45 7.29
C ARG A 78 4.83 4.61 6.38
N ALA A 79 4.74 4.11 5.15
CA ALA A 79 5.82 4.20 4.16
C ALA A 79 6.08 5.64 3.68
N SER A 80 5.17 6.57 3.99
CA SER A 80 5.10 7.89 3.38
C SER A 80 5.25 9.06 4.36
N THR A 81 5.10 8.85 5.67
CA THR A 81 5.17 9.93 6.67
C THR A 81 6.01 9.54 7.89
N ASP A 82 6.86 10.48 8.34
CA ASP A 82 7.62 10.42 9.60
C ASP A 82 6.71 10.64 10.83
N THR A 83 5.56 9.97 10.85
CA THR A 83 4.58 10.08 11.94
C THR A 83 4.77 8.92 12.90
N GLY A 84 5.87 8.97 13.65
CA GLY A 84 6.12 8.09 14.80
C GLY A 84 5.20 8.35 16.01
N ARG A 85 4.19 9.22 15.88
CA ARG A 85 3.16 9.45 16.90
C ARG A 85 1.81 9.07 16.33
N ILE A 86 1.12 8.13 17.01
CA ILE A 86 -0.31 7.92 16.84
C ILE A 86 -0.96 9.29 17.09
N ALA A 87 -1.51 9.92 16.06
CA ALA A 87 -2.32 11.10 16.30
C ALA A 87 -3.53 10.62 17.11
N TYR A 88 -3.65 11.09 18.36
CA TYR A 88 -4.76 10.79 19.27
C TYR A 88 -6.14 10.94 18.60
N LYS A 89 -6.22 11.72 17.51
CA LYS A 89 -7.36 11.88 16.62
C LYS A 89 -7.87 10.56 15.99
N HIS A 90 -7.02 9.56 15.76
CA HIS A 90 -7.45 8.26 15.20
C HIS A 90 -8.10 7.34 16.24
N ALA A 91 -7.90 7.60 17.53
CA ALA A 91 -8.56 6.85 18.62
C ALA A 91 -10.02 7.27 18.82
N ILE A 92 -10.44 8.43 18.27
CA ILE A 92 -11.80 8.96 18.42
C ILE A 92 -12.83 7.96 17.90
N GLY A 93 -12.60 7.32 16.74
CA GLY A 93 -13.54 6.35 16.16
C GLY A 93 -13.80 5.15 17.08
N PRO A 94 -12.78 4.38 17.46
CA PRO A 94 -12.93 3.25 18.40
C PRO A 94 -13.50 3.65 19.76
N ILE A 95 -13.14 4.83 20.29
CA ILE A 95 -13.71 5.36 21.53
C ILE A 95 -15.21 5.64 21.36
N LEU A 96 -15.62 6.23 20.24
CA LEU A 96 -17.02 6.53 19.94
C LEU A 96 -17.84 5.23 19.81
N VAL A 97 -17.28 4.18 19.20
CA VAL A 97 -17.88 2.84 19.17
C VAL A 97 -18.01 2.25 20.58
N ALA A 98 -16.96 2.36 21.40
CA ALA A 98 -17.01 1.89 22.79
C ALA A 98 -18.08 2.63 23.61
N ILE A 99 -18.15 3.96 23.50
CA ILE A 99 -19.19 4.77 24.16
C ILE A 99 -20.57 4.33 23.69
N SER A 100 -20.77 4.17 22.38
CA SER A 100 -22.05 3.71 21.81
C SER A 100 -22.48 2.35 22.35
N LEU A 101 -21.55 1.44 22.63
CA LEU A 101 -21.85 0.14 23.23
C LEU A 101 -22.30 0.27 24.69
N PHE A 102 -21.61 1.10 25.48
CA PHE A 102 -21.95 1.29 26.90
C PHE A 102 -23.23 2.10 27.10
N THR A 103 -23.52 3.04 26.20
CA THR A 103 -24.73 3.87 26.30
C THR A 103 -25.93 3.28 25.59
N HIS A 104 -25.80 2.15 24.88
CA HIS A 104 -26.90 1.52 24.13
C HIS A 104 -28.16 1.27 24.99
N SER A 105 -28.00 0.99 26.29
CA SER A 105 -29.14 0.80 27.20
C SER A 105 -29.91 2.09 27.51
N PHE A 106 -29.34 3.27 27.26
CA PHE A 106 -29.88 4.58 27.62
C PHE A 106 -30.17 5.44 26.38
N PHE A 107 -29.28 5.39 25.40
CA PHE A 107 -29.37 6.05 24.10
C PHE A 107 -29.09 4.98 23.07
N ALA A 108 -30.12 4.53 22.35
CA ALA A 108 -30.02 3.55 21.27
C ALA A 108 -29.26 4.15 20.07
N LEU A 109 -27.95 4.38 20.26
CA LEU A 109 -27.09 4.94 19.24
C LEU A 109 -26.90 3.94 18.10
N PRO A 110 -26.94 4.42 16.85
CA PRO A 110 -26.88 3.58 15.65
C PRO A 110 -25.46 3.04 15.42
N LEU A 111 -25.14 1.92 16.07
CA LEU A 111 -23.80 1.32 16.11
C LEU A 111 -23.30 0.92 14.71
N ASP A 112 -24.18 0.34 13.89
CA ASP A 112 -23.85 -0.16 12.57
C ASP A 112 -23.56 1.01 11.61
N GLU A 113 -24.31 2.10 11.74
CA GLU A 113 -24.12 3.33 10.98
C GLU A 113 -22.83 4.06 11.38
N ILE A 114 -22.49 4.07 12.68
CA ILE A 114 -21.21 4.59 13.17
C ILE A 114 -20.06 3.78 12.58
N LEU A 115 -20.13 2.44 12.64
CA LEU A 115 -19.08 1.57 12.11
C LEU A 115 -18.92 1.74 10.60
N THR A 116 -20.03 1.74 9.87
CA THR A 116 -20.07 2.00 8.42
C THR A 116 -19.45 3.34 8.08
N ALA A 117 -19.76 4.40 8.84
CA ALA A 117 -19.18 5.73 8.64
C ALA A 117 -17.66 5.75 8.86
N ILE A 118 -17.13 5.01 9.85
CA ILE A 118 -15.68 4.88 10.08
C ILE A 118 -15.02 4.20 8.86
N TYR A 119 -15.57 3.09 8.37
CA TYR A 119 -15.03 2.40 7.20
C TYR A 119 -15.07 3.26 5.95
N LEU A 120 -16.18 3.97 5.72
CA LEU A 120 -16.33 4.90 4.60
C LEU A 120 -15.32 6.05 4.68
N PHE A 121 -15.16 6.65 5.86
CA PHE A 121 -14.22 7.74 6.08
C PHE A 121 -12.77 7.31 5.77
N TYR A 122 -12.31 6.22 6.35
CA TYR A 122 -10.94 5.73 6.14
C TYR A 122 -10.73 5.15 4.73
N GLY A 123 -11.74 4.50 4.15
CA GLY A 123 -11.70 4.03 2.77
C GLY A 123 -11.54 5.17 1.77
N ILE A 124 -12.39 6.20 1.86
CA ILE A 124 -12.28 7.42 1.04
C ILE A 124 -10.93 8.11 1.31
N ALA A 125 -10.52 8.20 2.57
CA ALA A 125 -9.25 8.83 2.93
C ALA A 125 -8.06 8.10 2.28
N LEU A 126 -8.01 6.75 2.34
CA LEU A 126 -6.94 5.96 1.73
C LEU A 126 -6.95 6.05 0.19
N VAL A 127 -8.12 5.99 -0.45
CA VAL A 127 -8.21 6.15 -1.91
C VAL A 127 -7.74 7.55 -2.33
N ARG A 128 -8.17 8.60 -1.62
CA ARG A 128 -7.70 9.97 -1.86
C ARG A 128 -6.22 10.13 -1.54
N TYR A 129 -5.73 9.45 -0.51
CA TYR A 129 -4.32 9.46 -0.13
C TYR A 129 -3.45 8.85 -1.22
N SER A 130 -3.84 7.68 -1.72
CA SER A 130 -3.16 6.97 -2.80
C SER A 130 -3.22 7.74 -4.14
N ALA A 131 -4.33 8.46 -4.38
CA ALA A 131 -4.49 9.31 -5.56
C ALA A 131 -3.61 10.56 -5.53
N LYS A 132 -3.38 11.14 -4.34
CA LYS A 132 -2.32 12.15 -4.16
C LYS A 132 -0.99 11.45 -4.31
N GLU A 133 0.02 12.05 -4.93
CA GLU A 133 1.36 11.47 -4.93
C GLU A 133 2.02 11.79 -3.59
N PRO A 134 1.98 10.92 -2.56
CA PRO A 134 2.66 11.23 -1.32
C PRO A 134 4.15 11.10 -1.63
N LEU A 135 4.96 11.98 -1.05
CA LEU A 135 6.40 11.89 -1.20
C LEU A 135 6.85 10.65 -0.41
N LEU A 136 6.98 9.49 -1.07
CA LEU A 136 7.58 8.29 -0.47
C LEU A 136 9.10 8.51 -0.37
N ILE A 137 9.49 9.44 0.51
CA ILE A 137 10.86 9.97 0.60
C ILE A 137 11.88 8.84 0.84
N HIS A 138 11.48 7.83 1.63
CA HIS A 138 12.35 6.74 2.07
C HIS A 138 12.13 5.42 1.33
N VAL A 139 11.17 5.35 0.40
CA VAL A 139 10.93 4.13 -0.38
C VAL A 139 11.83 4.15 -1.61
N SER A 140 12.50 3.02 -1.90
CA SER A 140 13.26 2.88 -3.14
C SER A 140 12.34 3.20 -4.33
N LEU A 141 12.85 3.99 -5.26
CA LEU A 141 12.11 4.38 -6.46
C LEU A 141 11.70 3.17 -7.31
N SER A 142 12.33 2.01 -7.11
CA SER A 142 11.95 0.73 -7.73
C SER A 142 10.66 0.11 -7.17
N HIS A 143 10.26 0.43 -5.93
CA HIS A 143 9.12 -0.18 -5.24
C HIS A 143 7.88 0.72 -5.14
N TRP A 144 8.01 1.96 -5.61
CA TRP A 144 7.00 3.01 -5.54
C TRP A 144 5.60 2.58 -6.04
N GLU A 145 5.50 1.93 -7.20
CA GLU A 145 4.21 1.57 -7.79
C GLU A 145 3.51 0.43 -7.04
N GLY A 146 4.27 -0.51 -6.48
CA GLY A 146 3.72 -1.63 -5.70
C GLY A 146 3.05 -1.14 -4.42
N VAL A 147 3.71 -0.20 -3.72
CA VAL A 147 3.17 0.44 -2.51
C VAL A 147 1.89 1.23 -2.82
N LYS A 148 1.89 2.07 -3.86
CA LYS A 148 0.68 2.81 -4.27
C LYS A 148 -0.50 1.90 -4.62
N ARG A 149 -0.25 0.80 -5.34
CA ARG A 149 -1.32 -0.17 -5.69
C ARG A 149 -1.89 -0.83 -4.44
N ALA A 150 -1.04 -1.16 -3.48
CA ALA A 150 -1.48 -1.75 -2.22
C ALA A 150 -2.31 -0.77 -1.37
N GLU A 151 -1.88 0.49 -1.25
CA GLU A 151 -2.65 1.56 -0.59
C GLU A 151 -4.04 1.72 -1.21
N ASN A 152 -4.11 1.80 -2.55
CA ASN A 152 -5.38 1.93 -3.27
C ASN A 152 -6.26 0.70 -3.06
N ALA A 153 -5.70 -0.51 -3.14
CA ALA A 153 -6.43 -1.76 -2.93
C ALA A 153 -7.02 -1.82 -1.50
N ALA A 154 -6.25 -1.43 -0.48
CA ALA A 154 -6.73 -1.37 0.90
C ALA A 154 -7.88 -0.36 1.07
N GLY A 155 -7.80 0.81 0.43
CA GLY A 155 -8.87 1.80 0.42
C GLY A 155 -10.17 1.24 -0.18
N TRP A 156 -10.09 0.63 -1.37
CA TRP A 156 -11.25 0.00 -2.02
C TRP A 156 -11.83 -1.16 -1.21
N MET A 157 -10.98 -1.93 -0.53
CA MET A 157 -11.41 -3.01 0.35
C MET A 157 -12.25 -2.50 1.52
N LEU A 158 -11.86 -1.39 2.17
CA LEU A 158 -12.64 -0.79 3.24
C LEU A 158 -13.99 -0.26 2.74
N LEU A 159 -14.01 0.36 1.56
CA LEU A 159 -15.26 0.82 0.94
C LEU A 159 -16.20 -0.34 0.62
N PHE A 160 -15.68 -1.44 0.11
CA PHE A 160 -16.46 -2.64 -0.17
C PHE A 160 -17.02 -3.25 1.13
N SER A 161 -16.24 -3.27 2.21
CA SER A 161 -16.73 -3.69 3.53
C SER A 161 -17.89 -2.81 4.02
N ALA A 162 -17.79 -1.47 3.88
CA ALA A 162 -18.88 -0.57 4.25
C ALA A 162 -20.18 -0.85 3.46
N VAL A 163 -20.05 -1.23 2.18
CA VAL A 163 -21.21 -1.62 1.34
C VAL A 163 -21.86 -2.91 1.85
N ILE A 164 -21.05 -3.90 2.25
CA ILE A 164 -21.56 -5.14 2.85
C ILE A 164 -22.32 -4.85 4.15
N ASP A 165 -21.73 -4.04 5.04
CA ASP A 165 -22.34 -3.67 6.32
C ASP A 165 -23.66 -2.91 6.13
N THR A 166 -23.69 -1.97 5.16
CA THR A 166 -24.92 -1.25 4.78
C THR A 166 -25.99 -2.21 4.25
N ALA A 167 -25.61 -3.16 3.38
CA ALA A 167 -26.54 -4.14 2.83
C ALA A 167 -27.12 -5.07 3.91
N ILE A 168 -26.31 -5.48 4.89
CA ILE A 168 -26.76 -6.25 6.04
C ILE A 168 -27.73 -5.43 6.90
N SER A 169 -27.41 -4.17 7.19
CA SER A 169 -28.28 -3.26 7.96
C SER A 169 -29.65 -3.08 7.28
N ILE A 170 -29.68 -2.88 5.96
CA ILE A 170 -30.91 -2.81 5.18
C ILE A 170 -31.69 -4.13 5.23
N ASP A 171 -31.01 -5.28 5.16
CA ASP A 171 -31.66 -6.58 5.24
C ASP A 171 -32.31 -6.84 6.60
N PHE A 172 -31.67 -6.41 7.69
CA PHE A 172 -32.27 -6.46 9.02
C PHE A 172 -33.49 -5.53 9.13
N ALA A 173 -33.43 -4.33 8.54
CA ALA A 173 -34.52 -3.36 8.57
C ALA A 173 -35.74 -3.81 7.73
N VAL A 174 -35.53 -4.39 6.56
CA VAL A 174 -36.60 -4.69 5.59
C VAL A 174 -37.03 -6.15 5.63
N ASN A 175 -36.07 -7.08 5.74
CA ASN A 175 -36.30 -8.52 5.59
C ASN A 175 -36.10 -9.31 6.88
N GLN A 176 -35.88 -8.65 8.03
CA GLN A 176 -35.58 -9.28 9.33
C GLN A 176 -34.31 -10.15 9.30
N GLY A 177 -33.34 -9.82 8.44
CA GLY A 177 -32.04 -10.50 8.40
C GLY A 177 -32.03 -11.85 7.68
N LYS A 178 -33.09 -12.17 6.91
CA LYS A 178 -33.21 -13.45 6.17
C LYS A 178 -32.09 -13.67 5.15
N PHE A 179 -31.55 -12.60 4.58
CA PHE A 179 -30.50 -12.66 3.57
C PHE A 179 -29.12 -12.27 4.11
N SER A 180 -29.02 -11.76 5.35
CA SER A 180 -27.76 -11.34 5.98
C SER A 180 -26.62 -12.36 5.84
N LEU A 181 -26.90 -13.66 6.03
CA LEU A 181 -25.89 -14.71 5.88
C LEU A 181 -25.41 -14.89 4.42
N TYR A 182 -26.32 -14.72 3.44
CA TYR A 182 -25.98 -14.79 2.02
C TYR A 182 -25.17 -13.56 1.59
N ILE A 183 -25.57 -12.36 2.05
CA ILE A 183 -24.83 -11.11 1.80
C ILE A 183 -23.42 -11.22 2.38
N LEU A 184 -23.31 -11.69 3.62
CA LEU A 184 -22.03 -11.89 4.30
C LEU A 184 -21.13 -12.87 3.56
N THR A 185 -21.67 -14.03 3.16
CA THR A 185 -20.88 -15.08 2.47
C THR A 185 -20.42 -14.63 1.08
N LEU A 186 -21.30 -13.99 0.30
CA LEU A 186 -20.95 -13.43 -1.01
C LEU A 186 -19.92 -12.30 -0.89
N GLY A 187 -20.06 -11.44 0.13
CA GLY A 187 -19.11 -10.39 0.44
C GLY A 187 -17.72 -10.94 0.75
N HIS A 188 -17.62 -11.95 1.62
CA HIS A 188 -16.35 -12.58 1.98
C HIS A 188 -15.69 -13.31 0.80
N LEU A 189 -16.47 -13.87 -0.13
CA LEU A 189 -15.97 -14.52 -1.34
C LEU A 189 -15.17 -13.55 -2.23
N ILE A 190 -15.53 -12.25 -2.22
CA ILE A 190 -14.85 -11.20 -2.98
C ILE A 190 -13.75 -10.53 -2.15
N LEU A 191 -14.03 -10.27 -0.87
CA LEU A 191 -13.14 -9.54 0.03
C LEU A 191 -11.85 -10.33 0.32
N LEU A 192 -11.93 -11.65 0.50
CA LEU A 192 -10.78 -12.49 0.82
C LEU A 192 -9.72 -12.52 -0.29
N PRO A 193 -10.06 -12.82 -1.57
CA PRO A 193 -9.10 -12.75 -2.66
C PRO A 193 -8.51 -11.35 -2.84
N ALA A 194 -9.33 -10.29 -2.69
CA ALA A 194 -8.87 -8.91 -2.80
C ALA A 194 -7.86 -8.56 -1.69
N LEU A 195 -8.15 -8.94 -0.44
CA LEU A 195 -7.25 -8.78 0.70
C LEU A 195 -5.97 -9.59 0.51
N ALA A 196 -6.07 -10.84 0.07
CA ALA A 196 -4.90 -11.68 -0.20
C ALA A 196 -4.01 -11.07 -1.30
N LEU A 197 -4.61 -10.59 -2.40
CA LEU A 197 -3.87 -9.95 -3.48
C LEU A 197 -3.23 -8.63 -3.04
N ALA A 198 -3.95 -7.82 -2.26
CA ALA A 198 -3.42 -6.57 -1.71
C ALA A 198 -2.21 -6.83 -0.81
N VAL A 199 -2.28 -7.83 0.06
CA VAL A 199 -1.18 -8.16 0.95
C VAL A 199 -0.01 -8.84 0.21
N ILE A 200 -0.28 -9.71 -0.77
CA ILE A 200 0.78 -10.25 -1.64
C ILE A 200 1.46 -9.12 -2.40
N MET A 201 0.72 -8.13 -2.90
CA MET A 201 1.28 -6.94 -3.53
C MET A 201 2.15 -6.14 -2.55
N VAL A 202 1.77 -6.00 -1.28
CA VAL A 202 2.65 -5.40 -0.25
C VAL A 202 3.90 -6.26 -0.08
N GLY A 203 3.75 -7.55 0.18
CA GLY A 203 4.86 -8.44 0.50
C GLY A 203 5.87 -8.59 -0.63
N VAL A 204 5.41 -8.82 -1.86
CA VAL A 204 6.28 -8.99 -3.03
C VAL A 204 6.96 -7.68 -3.42
N ASN A 205 6.33 -6.53 -3.13
CA ASN A 205 6.89 -5.21 -3.44
C ASN A 205 7.52 -4.51 -2.21
N THR A 206 7.71 -5.22 -1.10
CA THR A 206 8.42 -4.73 0.09
C THR A 206 9.57 -5.69 0.38
N PRO A 207 10.80 -5.40 -0.07
CA PRO A 207 11.92 -6.32 0.07
C PRO A 207 12.35 -6.50 1.54
N SER A 208 12.95 -7.67 1.83
CA SER A 208 13.63 -7.98 3.09
C SER A 208 14.78 -7.02 3.35
N PHE A 209 14.62 -6.17 4.38
CA PHE A 209 15.70 -5.42 5.00
C PHE A 209 16.61 -6.38 5.76
N ASP A 210 17.39 -7.19 5.06
CA ASP A 210 18.45 -8.01 5.67
C ASP A 210 19.86 -7.65 5.19
N ASP A 211 20.07 -6.50 4.52
CA ASP A 211 21.46 -6.06 4.24
C ASP A 211 21.72 -4.55 4.16
N VAL A 212 20.94 -3.72 4.86
CA VAL A 212 21.29 -2.29 4.98
C VAL A 212 21.11 -1.82 6.42
N GLY A 213 22.23 -1.43 7.03
CA GLY A 213 22.31 -0.92 8.39
C GLY A 213 21.24 0.11 8.71
N LYS A 214 20.77 0.07 9.96
CA LYS A 214 19.78 0.97 10.57
C LYS A 214 19.85 2.38 9.95
N PRO A 215 18.76 2.91 9.38
CA PRO A 215 18.74 4.31 9.00
C PRO A 215 18.87 5.14 10.28
N GLU A 216 20.04 5.75 10.43
CA GLU A 216 20.27 6.78 11.43
C GLU A 216 19.24 7.90 11.18
N LYS A 217 18.47 8.21 12.22
CA LYS A 217 17.42 9.23 12.20
C LYS A 217 18.04 10.54 11.70
N PRO A 218 17.58 11.13 10.58
CA PRO A 218 18.05 12.45 10.19
C PRO A 218 17.48 13.45 11.19
N HIS A 219 18.35 14.28 11.77
CA HIS A 219 17.96 15.56 12.34
C HIS A 219 17.35 16.42 11.22
N ILE A 220 16.04 16.37 11.05
CA ILE A 220 15.31 17.36 10.25
C ILE A 220 15.22 18.62 11.13
N SER A 221 16.08 19.59 10.84
CA SER A 221 15.92 20.94 11.34
C SER A 221 14.55 21.45 10.87
N LYS A 222 13.69 21.84 11.81
CA LYS A 222 12.38 22.43 11.55
C LYS A 222 12.59 23.73 10.78
N VAL A 223 12.40 23.72 9.46
CA VAL A 223 12.16 24.95 8.70
C VAL A 223 10.65 25.18 8.63
N PRO A 224 10.15 26.36 9.04
CA PRO A 224 8.73 26.69 9.00
C PRO A 224 8.15 26.62 7.59
N SER A 225 6.93 26.08 7.55
CA SER A 225 6.07 25.92 6.39
C SER A 225 5.51 27.26 5.91
N ALA A 226 6.08 27.78 4.83
CA ALA A 226 5.43 28.62 3.83
C ALA A 226 6.40 28.77 2.65
N GLU A 227 6.36 27.86 1.68
CA GLU A 227 7.05 28.10 0.40
C GLU A 227 6.03 28.45 -0.69
N PRO A 228 6.26 29.52 -1.45
CA PRO A 228 5.47 29.84 -2.63
C PRO A 228 5.59 28.71 -3.67
N SER A 229 4.65 28.63 -4.59
CA SER A 229 4.75 27.75 -5.77
C SER A 229 6.14 27.86 -6.40
N LEU A 230 6.82 26.72 -6.58
CA LEU A 230 8.10 26.65 -7.30
C LEU A 230 7.96 27.37 -8.65
N THR A 231 8.83 28.36 -8.89
CA THR A 231 8.87 29.05 -10.19
C THR A 231 9.27 28.05 -11.29
N GLU A 232 8.79 28.27 -12.52
CA GLU A 232 9.15 27.40 -13.66
C GLU A 232 10.66 27.35 -13.89
N GLU A 233 11.34 28.49 -13.72
CA GLU A 233 12.79 28.59 -13.80
C GLU A 233 13.50 27.68 -12.79
N ARG A 234 13.07 27.73 -11.51
CA ARG A 234 13.66 26.88 -10.47
C ARG A 234 13.34 25.41 -10.69
N ALA A 235 12.14 25.08 -11.17
CA ALA A 235 11.77 23.71 -11.52
C ALA A 235 12.68 23.15 -12.63
N ASN A 236 12.91 23.93 -13.69
CA ASN A 236 13.81 23.56 -14.78
C ASN A 236 15.26 23.40 -14.30
N GLU A 237 15.74 24.29 -13.44
CA GLU A 237 17.08 24.20 -12.85
C GLU A 237 17.27 22.90 -12.06
N ILE A 238 16.28 22.54 -11.24
CA ILE A 238 16.29 21.29 -10.45
C ILE A 238 16.31 20.06 -11.37
N THR A 239 15.52 20.05 -12.46
CA THR A 239 15.54 18.93 -13.41
C THR A 239 16.87 18.82 -14.16
N VAL A 240 17.49 19.93 -14.54
CA VAL A 240 18.83 19.90 -15.17
C VAL A 240 19.88 19.34 -14.20
N MET A 241 19.84 19.73 -12.93
CA MET A 241 20.72 19.16 -11.91
C MET A 241 20.49 17.67 -11.69
N LEU A 242 19.23 17.22 -11.73
CA LEU A 242 18.87 15.81 -11.66
C LEU A 242 19.42 15.04 -12.86
N ASP A 243 19.21 15.53 -14.08
CA ASP A 243 19.66 14.89 -15.32
C ASP A 243 21.18 14.76 -15.35
N LYS A 244 21.89 15.81 -14.92
CA LYS A 244 23.35 15.79 -14.76
C LYS A 244 23.80 14.71 -13.76
N LEU A 245 23.14 14.63 -12.60
CA LEU A 245 23.42 13.59 -11.61
C LEU A 245 23.19 12.17 -12.18
N MET A 246 22.15 12.00 -13.00
CA MET A 246 21.85 10.72 -13.66
C MET A 246 22.91 10.36 -14.70
N GLN A 247 23.33 11.30 -15.53
CA GLN A 247 24.31 11.06 -16.60
C GLN A 247 25.73 10.85 -16.07
N GLU A 248 26.19 11.66 -15.12
CA GLU A 248 27.59 11.64 -14.66
C GLU A 248 27.87 10.53 -13.66
N LYS A 249 26.93 10.28 -12.73
CA LYS A 249 27.14 9.33 -11.63
C LYS A 249 26.39 8.02 -11.81
N ALA A 250 25.65 7.85 -12.91
CA ALA A 250 24.78 6.71 -13.17
C ALA A 250 23.94 6.29 -11.94
N SER A 251 23.50 7.27 -11.13
CA SER A 251 22.87 6.99 -9.83
C SER A 251 21.56 6.21 -9.96
N TYR A 252 20.96 6.19 -11.15
CA TYR A 252 19.79 5.38 -11.47
C TYR A 252 20.07 3.87 -11.41
N LEU A 253 21.32 3.41 -11.55
CA LEU A 253 21.69 1.98 -11.44
C LEU A 253 21.62 1.46 -10.01
N ASP A 254 21.64 2.35 -9.02
CA ASP A 254 21.50 1.98 -7.61
C ASP A 254 20.05 1.51 -7.33
N PRO A 255 19.84 0.21 -7.01
CA PRO A 255 18.52 -0.32 -6.76
C PRO A 255 17.86 0.30 -5.52
N ASP A 256 18.64 0.79 -4.57
CA ASP A 256 18.16 1.36 -3.30
C ASP A 256 18.01 2.88 -3.36
N LEU A 257 18.17 3.48 -4.55
CA LEU A 257 17.98 4.91 -4.75
C LEU A 257 16.59 5.36 -4.25
N THR A 258 16.61 6.18 -3.20
CA THR A 258 15.43 6.84 -2.63
C THR A 258 15.42 8.33 -2.96
N LEU A 259 14.26 8.98 -2.84
CA LEU A 259 14.16 10.43 -2.96
C LEU A 259 14.92 11.17 -1.84
N ALA A 260 15.05 10.56 -0.65
CA ALA A 260 15.91 11.06 0.43
C ALA A 260 17.38 11.12 0.01
N MET A 261 17.87 10.07 -0.68
CA MET A 261 19.24 10.04 -1.19
C MET A 261 19.45 11.08 -2.28
N LEU A 262 18.49 11.25 -3.19
CA LEU A 262 18.54 12.33 -4.19
C LEU A 262 18.57 13.72 -3.53
N SER A 263 17.76 13.92 -2.50
CA SER A 263 17.75 15.16 -1.71
C SER A 263 19.11 15.48 -1.10
N ARG A 264 19.76 14.47 -0.50
CA ARG A 264 21.13 14.61 0.04
C ARG A 264 22.17 14.86 -1.05
N LYS A 265 22.09 14.15 -2.18
CA LYS A 265 23.04 14.27 -3.29
C LYS A 265 22.97 15.62 -4.01
N LEU A 266 21.77 16.18 -4.13
CA LEU A 266 21.52 17.47 -4.79
C LEU A 266 21.56 18.66 -3.82
N GLY A 267 21.45 18.42 -2.51
CA GLY A 267 21.32 19.49 -1.51
C GLY A 267 19.96 20.20 -1.56
N ILE A 268 18.94 19.58 -2.16
CA ILE A 268 17.63 20.16 -2.44
C ILE A 268 16.57 19.38 -1.66
N PRO A 269 15.57 20.02 -1.02
CA PRO A 269 14.52 19.31 -0.32
C PRO A 269 13.79 18.30 -1.24
N ALA A 270 13.58 17.07 -0.76
CA ALA A 270 12.89 15.99 -1.48
C ALA A 270 11.55 16.44 -2.12
N LYS A 271 10.78 17.28 -1.39
CA LYS A 271 9.54 17.87 -1.89
C LYS A 271 9.76 18.75 -3.11
N GLN A 272 10.78 19.61 -3.10
CA GLN A 272 11.08 20.47 -4.25
C GLN A 272 11.52 19.66 -5.47
N ILE A 273 12.34 18.61 -5.26
CA ILE A 273 12.75 17.70 -6.35
C ILE A 273 11.51 17.05 -7.00
N SER A 274 10.63 16.47 -6.20
CA SER A 274 9.43 15.82 -6.74
C SER A 274 8.48 16.80 -7.42
N THR A 275 8.29 18.00 -6.88
CA THR A 275 7.45 19.04 -7.48
C THR A 275 8.03 19.50 -8.81
N ALA A 276 9.33 19.78 -8.86
CA ALA A 276 10.02 20.19 -10.08
C ALA A 276 9.89 19.13 -11.19
N VAL A 277 10.15 17.86 -10.86
CA VAL A 277 10.05 16.76 -11.81
C VAL A 277 8.62 16.58 -12.32
N ASN A 278 7.63 16.65 -11.43
CA ASN A 278 6.22 16.55 -11.82
C ASN A 278 5.82 17.75 -12.71
N GLN A 279 6.28 18.95 -12.41
CA GLN A 279 5.97 20.17 -13.18
C GLN A 279 6.57 20.13 -14.60
N VAL A 280 7.83 19.73 -14.73
CA VAL A 280 8.58 19.73 -16.00
C VAL A 280 8.28 18.50 -16.84
N HIS A 281 8.38 17.29 -16.26
CA HIS A 281 8.22 16.05 -17.03
C HIS A 281 6.78 15.52 -17.07
N LYS A 282 5.86 16.09 -16.27
CA LYS A 282 4.49 15.57 -16.08
C LYS A 282 4.47 14.09 -15.64
N LYS A 283 5.52 13.66 -14.94
CA LYS A 283 5.74 12.28 -14.48
C LYS A 283 6.23 12.29 -13.04
N SER A 284 6.03 11.18 -12.33
CA SER A 284 6.64 10.99 -11.02
C SER A 284 8.15 10.78 -11.16
N ILE A 285 8.92 11.15 -10.13
CA ILE A 285 10.38 10.92 -10.08
C ILE A 285 10.75 9.45 -10.31
N SER A 286 9.98 8.50 -9.76
CA SER A 286 10.19 7.06 -9.98
C SER A 286 10.09 6.70 -11.47
N ARG A 287 9.13 7.26 -12.22
CA ARG A 287 9.02 7.03 -13.67
C ARG A 287 10.20 7.62 -14.44
N VAL A 288 10.65 8.81 -14.07
CA VAL A 288 11.83 9.44 -14.70
C VAL A 288 13.08 8.59 -14.47
N ILE A 289 13.32 8.11 -13.23
CA ILE A 289 14.44 7.20 -12.95
C ILE A 289 14.31 5.88 -13.72
N ASN A 290 13.12 5.28 -13.78
CA ASN A 290 12.91 4.05 -14.54
C ASN A 290 13.15 4.24 -16.04
N GLU A 291 12.88 5.43 -16.60
CA GLU A 291 13.23 5.74 -18.00
C GLU A 291 14.74 5.65 -18.24
N TYR A 292 15.57 6.23 -17.35
CA TYR A 292 17.02 6.05 -17.42
C TYR A 292 17.46 4.58 -17.31
N ARG A 293 16.85 3.83 -16.38
CA ARG A 293 17.15 2.40 -16.19
C ARG A 293 16.79 1.57 -17.42
N ILE A 294 15.66 1.86 -18.06
CA ILE A 294 15.23 1.14 -19.28
C ILE A 294 16.10 1.51 -20.47
N GLU A 295 16.52 2.78 -20.63
CA GLU A 295 17.47 3.14 -21.69
C GLU A 295 18.82 2.43 -21.52
N HIS A 296 19.32 2.31 -20.28
CA HIS A 296 20.50 1.48 -19.99
C HIS A 296 20.27 0.01 -20.34
N ALA A 297 19.13 -0.56 -19.95
CA ALA A 297 18.79 -1.95 -20.26
C ALA A 297 18.63 -2.21 -21.76
N LYS A 298 18.04 -1.30 -22.52
CA LYS A 298 17.94 -1.37 -23.98
C LYS A 298 19.33 -1.45 -24.60
N LYS A 299 20.25 -0.58 -24.18
CA LYS A 299 21.63 -0.61 -24.66
C LYS A 299 22.29 -1.96 -24.37
N ALA A 300 22.19 -2.44 -23.13
CA ALA A 300 22.76 -3.73 -22.74
C ALA A 300 22.16 -4.90 -23.54
N LEU A 301 20.85 -4.92 -23.78
CA LEU A 301 20.20 -5.97 -24.58
C LEU A 301 20.72 -6.06 -26.02
N LEU A 302 21.20 -4.94 -26.58
CA LEU A 302 21.72 -4.83 -27.94
C LEU A 302 23.22 -5.06 -28.03
N THR A 303 23.98 -4.73 -26.98
CA THR A 303 25.45 -4.75 -27.01
C THR A 303 26.06 -5.92 -26.26
N THR A 304 25.28 -6.69 -25.49
CA THR A 304 25.78 -7.79 -24.67
C THR A 304 24.91 -9.04 -24.80
N ASP A 305 25.54 -10.20 -24.60
CA ASP A 305 24.88 -11.51 -24.49
C ASP A 305 24.41 -11.83 -23.07
N GLU A 306 24.42 -10.84 -22.16
CA GLU A 306 23.97 -11.03 -20.78
C GLU A 306 22.53 -11.54 -20.73
N THR A 307 22.19 -12.36 -19.74
CA THR A 307 20.80 -12.81 -19.58
C THR A 307 19.91 -11.62 -19.24
N VAL A 308 18.61 -11.68 -19.59
CA VAL A 308 17.64 -10.65 -19.22
C VAL A 308 17.62 -10.42 -17.69
N THR A 309 17.88 -11.47 -16.91
CA THR A 309 18.00 -11.38 -15.45
C THR A 309 19.24 -10.60 -15.00
N GLN A 310 20.40 -10.77 -15.64
CA GLN A 310 21.56 -9.94 -15.33
C GLN A 310 21.32 -8.48 -15.72
N ILE A 311 20.74 -8.24 -16.88
CA ILE A 311 20.47 -6.87 -17.37
C ILE A 311 19.50 -6.12 -16.45
N LEU A 312 18.43 -6.78 -15.97
CA LEU A 312 17.51 -6.10 -15.06
C LEU A 312 18.18 -5.72 -13.74
N MET A 313 19.04 -6.59 -13.20
CA MET A 313 19.79 -6.34 -11.96
C MET A 313 20.81 -5.22 -12.17
N ASN A 314 21.57 -5.28 -13.27
CA ASN A 314 22.57 -4.27 -13.64
C ASN A 314 21.92 -2.90 -13.90
N ALA A 315 20.68 -2.87 -14.40
CA ALA A 315 19.91 -1.64 -14.59
C ALA A 315 19.25 -1.09 -13.31
N GLY A 316 19.49 -1.69 -12.13
CA GLY A 316 18.97 -1.21 -10.85
C GLY A 316 17.51 -1.59 -10.56
N PHE A 317 16.94 -2.56 -11.28
CA PHE A 317 15.61 -3.10 -10.95
C PHE A 317 15.74 -4.20 -9.88
N GLN A 318 14.89 -4.11 -8.85
CA GLN A 318 14.83 -5.14 -7.79
C GLN A 318 13.89 -6.30 -8.15
N THR A 319 12.90 -6.08 -9.04
CA THR A 319 11.93 -7.12 -9.41
C THR A 319 11.72 -7.23 -10.92
N LYS A 320 11.62 -8.48 -11.41
CA LYS A 320 11.35 -8.79 -12.82
C LYS A 320 10.00 -8.24 -13.30
N SER A 321 8.99 -8.24 -12.43
CA SER A 321 7.66 -7.70 -12.74
C SER A 321 7.71 -6.19 -13.00
N ASN A 322 8.47 -5.44 -12.19
CA ASN A 322 8.66 -4.01 -12.43
C ASN A 322 9.43 -3.76 -13.74
N PHE A 323 10.56 -4.45 -13.92
CA PHE A 323 11.36 -4.34 -15.15
C PHE A 323 10.54 -4.60 -16.41
N ASN A 324 9.86 -5.76 -16.49
CA ASN A 324 9.08 -6.13 -17.68
C ASN A 324 7.96 -5.12 -17.98
N ARG A 325 7.30 -4.60 -16.95
CA ARG A 325 6.24 -3.61 -17.09
C ARG A 325 6.77 -2.29 -17.66
N GLU A 326 7.82 -1.73 -17.05
CA GLU A 326 8.40 -0.46 -17.52
C GLU A 326 9.04 -0.61 -18.89
N PHE A 327 9.70 -1.74 -19.15
CA PHE A 327 10.28 -2.04 -20.45
C PHE A 327 9.20 -2.10 -21.53
N SER A 328 8.10 -2.83 -21.29
CA SER A 328 6.99 -2.93 -22.25
C SER A 328 6.25 -1.60 -22.41
N ARG A 329 6.11 -0.81 -21.34
CA ARG A 329 5.49 0.51 -21.37
C ARG A 329 6.26 1.47 -22.29
N LEU A 330 7.60 1.43 -22.26
CA LEU A 330 8.45 2.35 -23.01
C LEU A 330 8.76 1.85 -24.42
N THR A 331 8.88 0.54 -24.62
CA THR A 331 9.29 -0.04 -25.92
C THR A 331 8.15 -0.68 -26.71
N GLY A 332 7.01 -0.94 -26.08
CA GLY A 332 5.91 -1.72 -26.66
C GLY A 332 6.16 -3.23 -26.71
N LEU A 333 7.34 -3.71 -26.27
CA LEU A 333 7.77 -5.09 -26.42
C LEU A 333 8.27 -5.67 -25.09
N THR A 334 8.29 -7.00 -24.99
CA THR A 334 8.99 -7.65 -23.87
C THR A 334 10.51 -7.58 -24.09
N PRO A 335 11.34 -7.60 -23.03
CA PRO A 335 12.80 -7.56 -23.18
C PRO A 335 13.35 -8.65 -24.10
N SER A 336 12.81 -9.86 -24.01
CA SER A 336 13.18 -10.99 -24.87
C SER A 336 12.76 -10.78 -26.31
N ALA A 337 11.57 -10.22 -26.56
CA ALA A 337 11.12 -9.88 -27.90
C ALA A 337 11.97 -8.76 -28.53
N PHE A 338 12.34 -7.75 -27.74
CA PHE A 338 13.17 -6.64 -28.15
C PHE A 338 14.55 -7.12 -28.64
N ARG A 339 15.22 -7.98 -27.85
CA ARG A 339 16.51 -8.58 -28.26
C ARG A 339 16.38 -9.40 -29.55
N LYS A 340 15.35 -10.24 -29.65
CA LYS A 340 15.14 -11.08 -30.84
C LYS A 340 14.89 -10.23 -32.10
N GLN A 341 14.18 -9.12 -31.97
CA GLN A 341 13.91 -8.22 -33.08
C GLN A 341 15.19 -7.55 -33.58
N SER A 342 16.06 -7.07 -32.68
CA SER A 342 17.34 -6.46 -33.06
C SER A 342 18.31 -7.45 -33.71
N GLU A 343 18.33 -8.71 -33.24
CA GLU A 343 19.11 -9.78 -33.89
C GLU A 343 18.61 -10.07 -35.31
N THR A 344 17.30 -9.96 -35.54
CA THR A 344 16.69 -10.18 -36.87
C THR A 344 16.95 -9.01 -37.82
N GLN A 345 17.08 -7.78 -37.31
CA GLN A 345 17.40 -6.59 -38.11
C GLN A 345 18.91 -6.44 -38.40
N SER A 346 19.76 -7.17 -37.68
CA SER A 346 21.23 -7.13 -37.84
C SER A 346 21.78 -8.25 -38.72
N ARG A 347 20.90 -9.08 -39.30
CA ARG A 347 21.21 -10.15 -40.26
C ARG A 347 20.73 -9.78 -41.66
#